data_AF-A0A0Q8E2S4-F1
#
_entry.id   AF-A0A0Q8E2S4-F1
#
_cell.length_a   1.000
_cell.length_b   1.000
_cell.length_c   1.000
_cell.angle_alpha   90.00
_cell.angle_beta   90.00
_cell.angle_gamma   90.00
#
_symmetry.space_group_name_H-M   'P 1'
#
loop_
_entity.id
_entity.type
_entity.pdbx_description
1 polymer ?
#
loop_
_entity_poly.entity_id
_entity_poly.type
_entity_poly.pdbx_seq_one_letter_code
_entity_poly.pdbx_strand_id
1 'polypeptide(L)'
;MDDLLGVVDVDELGDIETFLMFLLERPVRVESAWDDEGIESALDVHVRGDEWSMSSAYDFPLSLIELARSCAETAVELGPFTGSGASPSTEPCDLVAMSDADLIAEMQGALGKVRIFNLMEDDA
;
A
#
# COMPACT_ATOMS: atom_id res chain seq x y z
N MET A 1 13.41 -16.98 -0.50
CA MET A 1 12.49 -16.03 0.15
C MET A 1 12.92 -14.60 -0.16
N ASP A 2 14.23 -14.33 -0.31
CA ASP A 2 14.78 -13.08 -0.86
C ASP A 2 14.41 -12.72 -2.31
N ASP A 3 14.08 -13.70 -3.16
CA ASP A 3 13.99 -13.45 -4.61
C ASP A 3 12.78 -12.59 -5.04
N LEU A 4 11.67 -12.57 -4.29
CA LEU A 4 10.48 -11.81 -4.72
C LEU A 4 10.55 -10.33 -4.28
N LEU A 5 11.14 -10.06 -3.12
CA LEU A 5 11.39 -8.70 -2.62
C LEU A 5 12.53 -7.99 -3.36
N GLY A 6 13.43 -8.74 -4.00
CA GLY A 6 14.49 -8.20 -4.85
C GLY A 6 14.16 -8.08 -6.34
N VAL A 7 12.93 -8.43 -6.76
CA VAL A 7 12.50 -8.44 -8.18
C VAL A 7 11.38 -7.44 -8.47
N VAL A 8 10.66 -6.97 -7.44
CA VAL A 8 9.90 -5.73 -7.58
C VAL A 8 10.88 -4.62 -7.21
N ASP A 9 11.37 -3.90 -8.22
CA ASP A 9 12.04 -2.61 -8.01
C ASP A 9 10.98 -1.67 -7.43
N VAL A 10 10.76 -1.73 -6.12
CA VAL A 10 9.98 -0.73 -5.37
C VAL A 10 10.86 0.52 -5.24
N ASP A 11 11.32 1.03 -6.38
CA ASP A 11 12.21 2.17 -6.48
C ASP A 11 11.43 3.46 -6.76
N GLU A 12 10.18 3.34 -7.23
CA GLU A 12 9.32 4.46 -7.55
C GLU A 12 8.06 4.50 -6.66
N LEU A 13 7.60 5.72 -6.34
CA LEU A 13 6.39 5.94 -5.52
C LEU A 13 5.14 5.27 -6.12
N GLY A 14 5.07 5.17 -7.45
CA GLY A 14 3.98 4.51 -8.15
C GLY A 14 3.86 3.03 -7.85
N ASP A 15 4.98 2.33 -7.63
CA ASP A 15 4.98 0.92 -7.25
C ASP A 15 4.51 0.73 -5.81
N ILE A 16 4.93 1.62 -4.90
CA ILE A 16 4.46 1.64 -3.50
C ILE A 16 2.95 1.91 -3.47
N GLU A 17 2.48 2.89 -4.24
CA GLU A 17 1.06 3.22 -4.38
C GLU A 17 0.26 2.00 -4.84
N THR A 18 0.68 1.37 -5.94
CA THR A 18 0.02 0.22 -6.53
C THR A 18 0.04 -0.99 -5.60
N PHE A 19 1.17 -1.21 -4.91
CA PHE A 19 1.31 -2.25 -3.89
C PHE A 19 0.31 -2.07 -2.76
N LEU A 20 0.23 -0.87 -2.17
CA LEU A 20 -0.71 -0.56 -1.09
C LEU A 20 -2.16 -0.63 -1.58
N MET A 21 -2.45 -0.23 -2.82
CA MET A 21 -3.79 -0.37 -3.41
C MET A 21 -4.23 -1.83 -3.50
N PHE A 22 -3.35 -2.72 -3.96
CA PHE A 22 -3.67 -4.15 -4.04
C PHE A 22 -3.73 -4.84 -2.69
N LEU A 23 -2.94 -4.36 -1.72
CA LEU A 23 -2.91 -4.91 -0.37
C LEU A 23 -4.14 -4.50 0.44
N LEU A 24 -4.55 -3.22 0.36
CA LEU A 24 -5.68 -2.67 1.13
C LEU A 24 -7.02 -2.76 0.39
N GLU A 25 -6.99 -3.19 -0.88
CA GLU A 25 -8.14 -3.26 -1.79
C GLU A 25 -8.92 -1.93 -1.88
N ARG A 26 -8.21 -0.80 -1.80
CA ARG A 26 -8.79 0.56 -1.87
C ARG A 26 -7.81 1.55 -2.50
N PRO A 27 -8.30 2.69 -3.01
CA PRO A 27 -7.43 3.73 -3.55
C PRO A 27 -6.49 4.28 -2.48
N VAL A 28 -5.21 4.34 -2.84
CA VAL A 28 -4.12 4.93 -2.07
C VAL A 28 -3.42 5.93 -2.98
N ARG A 29 -2.93 7.04 -2.43
CA ARG A 29 -1.94 7.90 -3.07
C ARG A 29 -0.69 7.97 -2.24
N VAL A 30 0.47 7.95 -2.89
CA VAL A 30 1.77 8.06 -2.22
C VAL A 30 2.55 9.21 -2.83
N GLU A 31 2.99 10.14 -2.00
CA GLU A 31 3.74 11.33 -2.39
C GLU A 31 5.01 11.47 -1.53
N SER A 32 6.06 12.08 -2.09
CA SER A 32 7.23 12.45 -1.29
C SER A 32 6.89 13.60 -0.35
N ALA A 33 7.20 13.44 0.94
CA ALA A 33 7.20 14.52 1.91
C ALA A 33 8.63 15.08 2.07
N TRP A 34 8.74 16.40 1.89
CA TRP A 34 9.98 17.14 1.93
C TRP A 34 10.05 17.94 3.23
N ASP A 35 11.21 17.94 3.88
CA ASP A 35 11.45 18.79 5.05
C ASP A 35 11.70 20.26 4.66
N ASP A 36 11.84 21.12 5.67
CA ASP A 36 12.14 22.54 5.48
C ASP A 36 13.50 22.81 4.79
N GLU A 37 14.38 21.80 4.74
CA GLU A 37 15.68 21.86 4.06
C GLU A 37 15.60 21.41 2.59
N GLY A 38 14.42 20.96 2.13
CA GLY A 38 14.21 20.45 0.79
C GLY A 38 14.82 19.07 0.57
N ILE A 39 14.89 18.26 1.62
CA ILE A 39 15.31 16.86 1.58
C ILE A 39 14.06 15.99 1.70
N GLU A 40 13.95 14.99 0.84
CA GLU A 40 12.92 13.96 0.96
C GLU A 40 13.19 13.15 2.24
N SER A 41 12.31 13.33 3.23
CA SER A 41 12.48 12.78 4.59
C SER A 41 11.44 11.72 4.93
N ALA A 42 10.30 11.70 4.22
CA ALA A 42 9.19 10.82 4.50
C ALA A 42 8.33 10.51 3.25
N LEU A 43 7.48 9.50 3.37
CA LEU A 43 6.38 9.20 2.46
C LEU A 43 5.08 9.75 3.04
N ASP A 44 4.34 10.56 2.30
CA ASP A 44 2.97 10.94 2.64
C ASP A 44 1.98 10.01 1.92
N VAL A 45 1.22 9.24 2.70
CA VAL A 45 0.31 8.21 2.18
C VAL A 45 -1.13 8.60 2.49
N HIS A 46 -1.92 8.72 1.43
CA HIS A 46 -3.33 9.08 1.50
C HIS A 46 -4.19 7.86 1.22
N VAL A 47 -4.87 7.37 2.26
CA VAL A 47 -5.81 6.25 2.15
C VAL A 47 -7.22 6.80 1.99
N ARG A 48 -7.93 6.33 0.97
CA ARG A 48 -9.30 6.76 0.69
C ARG A 48 -10.35 5.86 1.37
N GLY A 49 -11.27 6.47 2.10
CA GLY A 49 -12.55 5.87 2.50
C GLY A 49 -13.70 6.31 1.59
N ASP A 50 -14.91 5.82 1.88
CA ASP A 50 -16.10 6.15 1.09
C ASP A 50 -16.54 7.61 1.26
N GLU A 51 -16.46 8.14 2.49
CA GLU A 51 -16.90 9.50 2.83
C GLU A 51 -15.75 10.50 3.03
N TRP A 52 -14.58 10.02 3.43
CA TRP A 52 -13.42 10.85 3.79
C TRP A 52 -12.11 10.09 3.53
N SER A 53 -10.98 10.79 3.58
CA SER A 53 -9.64 10.23 3.41
C SER A 53 -8.75 10.59 4.59
N MET A 54 -7.75 9.77 4.86
CA MET A 54 -6.70 10.02 5.85
C MET A 54 -5.35 10.08 5.19
N SER A 55 -4.53 11.03 5.63
CA SER A 55 -3.13 11.17 5.24
C SER A 55 -2.23 10.85 6.44
N SER A 56 -1.19 10.06 6.22
CA SER A 56 -0.19 9.69 7.21
C SER A 56 1.21 9.82 6.61
N ALA A 57 2.09 10.52 7.31
CA ALA A 57 3.49 10.64 6.94
C ALA A 57 4.33 9.56 7.63
N TYR A 58 5.24 8.93 6.88
CA TYR A 58 6.12 7.86 7.34
C TYR A 58 7.58 8.19 7.04
N ASP A 59 8.38 8.44 8.08
CA ASP A 59 9.79 8.83 7.97
C ASP A 59 10.69 7.69 7.48
N PHE A 60 11.76 8.04 6.76
CA PHE A 60 12.80 7.09 6.34
C PHE A 60 13.87 6.82 7.43
N PRO A 61 14.49 5.63 7.44
CA PRO A 61 14.17 4.46 6.61
C PRO A 61 12.95 3.71 7.15
N LEU A 62 12.07 3.26 6.24
CA LEU A 62 10.81 2.60 6.60
C LEU A 62 10.81 1.13 6.15
N SER A 63 10.36 0.22 7.03
CA SER A 63 10.08 -1.16 6.64
C SER A 63 8.77 -1.25 5.87
N LEU A 64 8.73 -2.00 4.77
CA LEU A 64 7.48 -2.29 4.05
C LEU A 64 6.42 -2.98 4.93
N ILE A 65 6.86 -3.77 5.93
CA ILE A 65 5.94 -4.41 6.89
C ILE A 65 5.32 -3.36 7.81
N GLU A 66 6.12 -2.41 8.31
CA GLU A 66 5.64 -1.32 9.17
C GLU A 66 4.69 -0.41 8.39
N LEU A 67 5.06 -0.06 7.15
CA LEU A 67 4.21 0.70 6.24
C LEU A 67 2.87 0.00 6.01
N ALA A 68 2.89 -1.29 5.67
CA ALA A 68 1.69 -2.08 5.41
C ALA A 68 0.76 -2.12 6.64
N ARG A 69 1.32 -2.38 7.83
CA ARG A 69 0.55 -2.41 9.09
C ARG A 69 -0.04 -1.05 9.41
N SER A 70 0.74 0.02 9.34
CA SER A 70 0.24 1.36 9.65
C SER A 70 -0.82 1.84 8.65
N CYS A 71 -0.66 1.54 7.36
CA CYS A 71 -1.70 1.85 6.38
C CYS A 71 -2.97 1.01 6.61
N ALA A 72 -2.83 -0.24 7.08
CA ALA A 72 -3.97 -1.07 7.45
C ALA A 72 -4.69 -0.53 8.69
N GLU A 73 -3.98 0.00 9.69
CA GLU A 73 -4.59 0.69 10.83
C GLU A 73 -5.41 1.90 10.36
N THR A 74 -4.84 2.73 9.47
CA THR A 74 -5.57 3.85 8.85
C THR A 74 -6.80 3.36 8.08
N ALA A 75 -6.70 2.26 7.34
CA ALA A 75 -7.81 1.67 6.61
C ALA A 75 -8.93 1.16 7.54
N VAL A 76 -8.59 0.62 8.71
CA VAL A 76 -9.53 0.21 9.76
C VAL A 76 -10.24 1.42 10.36
N GLU A 77 -9.52 2.52 10.62
CA GLU A 77 -10.12 3.77 11.12
C GLU A 77 -11.10 4.40 10.13
N LEU A 78 -10.77 4.35 8.83
CA LEU A 78 -11.67 4.78 7.74
C LEU A 78 -12.92 3.89 7.62
N GLY A 79 -12.86 2.66 8.13
CA GLY A 79 -13.92 1.68 8.05
C GLY A 79 -13.99 0.93 6.71
N PRO A 80 -15.10 0.21 6.46
CA PRO A 80 -15.30 -0.54 5.23
C PRO A 80 -15.25 0.39 4.01
N PHE A 81 -14.61 -0.08 2.95
CA PHE A 81 -14.58 0.60 1.65
C PHE A 81 -15.43 -0.20 0.68
N THR A 82 -16.53 0.38 0.20
CA THR A 82 -17.40 -0.31 -0.77
C THR A 82 -16.90 -0.14 -2.19
N GLY A 83 -16.09 0.91 -2.44
CA GLY A 83 -15.76 1.34 -3.79
C GLY A 83 -17.04 1.84 -4.47
N SER A 84 -16.95 2.92 -5.24
CA SER A 84 -18.12 3.47 -5.92
C SER A 84 -18.84 2.40 -6.79
N GLY A 85 -19.85 1.72 -6.24
CA GLY A 85 -20.73 0.77 -6.93
C GLY A 85 -20.42 -0.74 -6.84
N ALA A 86 -19.44 -1.23 -6.09
CA ALA A 86 -19.18 -2.68 -5.99
C ALA A 86 -19.73 -3.31 -4.70
N SER A 87 -20.36 -4.49 -4.83
CA SER A 87 -20.73 -5.29 -3.66
C SER A 87 -19.46 -5.75 -2.93
N PRO A 88 -19.36 -5.58 -1.59
CA PRO A 88 -18.22 -6.08 -0.82
C PRO A 88 -18.20 -7.60 -0.91
N SER A 89 -17.39 -8.13 -1.82
CA SER A 89 -17.35 -9.57 -2.14
C SER A 89 -16.27 -10.31 -1.33
N THR A 90 -15.44 -9.57 -0.61
CA THR A 90 -14.31 -10.08 0.16
C THR A 90 -14.41 -9.47 1.54
N GLU A 91 -14.41 -10.30 2.59
CA GLU A 91 -14.22 -9.79 3.95
C GLU A 91 -12.88 -9.04 3.97
N PRO A 92 -12.83 -7.81 4.53
CA PRO A 92 -11.59 -7.05 4.56
C PRO A 92 -10.51 -7.88 5.25
N CYS A 93 -9.39 -8.09 4.57
CA CYS A 93 -8.25 -8.80 5.13
C CYS A 93 -7.74 -8.02 6.35
N ASP A 94 -7.78 -8.63 7.54
CA ASP A 94 -7.31 -8.00 8.78
C ASP A 94 -5.78 -8.08 8.86
N LEU A 95 -5.12 -7.27 8.05
CA LEU A 95 -3.66 -7.18 7.97
C LEU A 95 -3.02 -6.77 9.31
N VAL A 96 -3.80 -6.13 10.20
CA VAL A 96 -3.33 -5.70 11.52
C VAL A 96 -3.19 -6.90 12.45
N ALA A 97 -4.19 -7.78 12.49
CA ALA A 97 -4.20 -8.96 13.36
C ALA A 97 -3.39 -10.13 12.83
N MET A 98 -2.99 -10.12 11.55
CA MET A 98 -2.24 -11.21 10.93
C MET A 98 -0.82 -11.36 11.50
N SER A 99 -0.34 -12.61 11.49
CA SER A 99 1.06 -12.90 11.80
C SER A 99 1.97 -12.34 10.71
N ASP A 100 3.23 -12.07 11.04
CA ASP A 100 4.19 -11.57 10.04
C ASP A 100 4.34 -12.54 8.85
N ALA A 101 4.25 -13.85 9.09
CA ALA A 101 4.34 -14.85 8.03
C ALA A 101 3.16 -14.77 7.05
N ASP A 102 1.94 -14.58 7.58
CA ASP A 102 0.74 -14.46 6.74
C ASP A 102 0.71 -13.10 6.04
N LEU A 103 1.11 -12.02 6.73
CA LEU A 103 1.25 -10.70 6.13
C LEU A 103 2.26 -10.72 4.98
N ILE A 104 3.42 -11.37 5.16
CA ILE A 104 4.40 -11.54 4.09
C ILE A 104 3.79 -12.28 2.89
N ALA A 105 2.96 -13.32 3.12
CA ALA A 105 2.31 -14.04 2.03
C ALA A 105 1.34 -13.14 1.24
N GLU A 106 0.54 -12.31 1.93
CA GLU A 106 -0.34 -11.33 1.27
C GLU A 106 0.46 -10.26 0.53
N MET A 107 1.53 -9.74 1.14
CA MET A 107 2.44 -8.79 0.49
C MET A 107 3.06 -9.39 -0.77
N GLN A 108 3.48 -10.66 -0.75
CA GLN A 108 3.98 -11.36 -1.94
C GLN A 108 2.91 -11.49 -3.01
N GLY A 109 1.66 -11.76 -2.63
CA GLY A 109 0.52 -11.77 -3.55
C GLY A 109 0.30 -10.40 -4.19
N ALA A 110 0.31 -9.32 -3.40
CA ALA A 110 0.17 -7.95 -3.88
C ALA A 110 1.32 -7.55 -4.81
N LEU A 111 2.57 -7.84 -4.44
CA LEU A 111 3.76 -7.60 -5.28
C LEU A 111 3.68 -8.37 -6.61
N GLY A 112 3.17 -9.59 -6.59
CA GLY A 112 2.89 -10.36 -7.81
C GLY A 112 1.88 -9.66 -8.74
N LYS A 113 0.84 -9.04 -8.18
CA LYS A 113 -0.14 -8.24 -8.93
C LYS A 113 0.48 -6.97 -9.50
N VAL A 114 1.30 -6.24 -8.72
CA VAL A 114 2.04 -5.05 -9.20
C VAL A 114 2.88 -5.40 -10.42
N ARG A 115 3.64 -6.50 -10.36
CA ARG A 115 4.45 -6.94 -11.49
C ARG A 115 3.63 -7.21 -12.75
N ILE A 116 2.48 -7.87 -12.61
CA ILE A 116 1.59 -8.13 -13.75
C ILE A 116 1.03 -6.80 -14.29
N PHE A 117 0.66 -5.88 -13.42
CA PHE A 117 0.15 -4.56 -13.78
C PHE A 117 1.19 -3.76 -14.58
N ASN A 118 2.43 -3.65 -14.07
CA ASN A 118 3.50 -2.93 -14.75
C ASN A 118 3.84 -3.55 -16.12
N LEU A 119 3.84 -4.88 -16.24
CA LEU A 119 4.05 -5.57 -17.53
C LEU A 119 2.94 -5.24 -18.55
N MET A 120 1.72 -4.99 -18.10
CA MET A 120 0.61 -4.61 -18.98
C MET A 120 0.68 -3.14 -19.41
N GLU A 121 1.23 -2.26 -18.57
CA GLU A 121 1.43 -0.84 -18.90
C GLU A 121 2.63 -0.63 -19.84
N ASP A 122 3.68 -1.44 -19.74
CA ASP A 122 4.86 -1.38 -20.64
C ASP A 122 4.55 -1.84 -22.08
N ASP A 123 3.53 -2.70 -22.26
CA ASP A 123 3.10 -3.20 -23.57
C ASP A 123 2.06 -2.28 -24.28
N ALA A 124 1.66 -1.15 -23.65
CA ALA A 124 0.55 -0.29 -24.08
C ALA A 124 0.95 0.98 -24.87
#